data_AF-A0A975BXG3-F1
#
_entry.id   AF-A0A975BXG3-F1
#
_cell.length_a   1.000
_cell.length_b   1.000
_cell.length_c   1.000
_cell.angle_alpha   90.00
_cell.angle_beta   90.00
_cell.angle_gamma   90.00
#
_symmetry.space_group_name_H-M   'P 1'
#
loop_
_entity.id
_entity.type
_entity.pdbx_description
1 polymer ?
#
loop_
_entity_poly.entity_id
_entity_poly.type
_entity_poly.pdbx_seq_one_letter_code
_entity_poly.pdbx_strand_id
1 'polypeptide(L)'
;MRFEFDKKKSEKLRRNPKRKTGFEEAAEIWEHPYYEDQRSDDPEQFRVIGWIRGRLYSVIYELREDEEGEYYHLVTLWKSTGQEKKLYERNL
;
A
#
# COMPACT_ATOMS: atom_id res chain seq x y z
N MET A 1 -3.78 2.25 13.35
CA MET A 1 -3.13 2.96 12.24
C MET A 1 -4.21 3.74 11.50
N ARG A 2 -4.01 5.04 11.25
CA ARG A 2 -4.94 5.89 10.50
C ARG A 2 -4.53 5.90 9.03
N PHE A 3 -5.50 5.82 8.13
CA PHE A 3 -5.26 5.80 6.68
C PHE A 3 -6.11 6.87 6.01
N GLU A 4 -5.48 7.64 5.13
CA GLU A 4 -6.16 8.62 4.29
C GLU A 4 -5.83 8.40 2.82
N PHE A 5 -6.79 8.67 1.94
CA PHE A 5 -6.60 8.53 0.51
C PHE A 5 -7.71 9.25 -0.27
N ASP A 6 -7.41 9.57 -1.52
CA ASP A 6 -8.43 10.09 -2.43
C ASP A 6 -9.42 8.98 -2.81
N LYS A 7 -10.68 9.14 -2.40
CA LYS A 7 -11.77 8.17 -2.68
C LYS A 7 -12.00 7.95 -4.17
N LYS A 8 -11.95 9.01 -4.99
CA LYS A 8 -12.11 8.91 -6.46
C LYS A 8 -10.96 8.11 -7.07
N LYS A 9 -9.75 8.26 -6.54
CA LYS A 9 -8.59 7.46 -6.93
C LYS A 9 -8.80 6.01 -6.54
N SER A 10 -9.23 5.73 -5.31
CA SER A 10 -9.54 4.36 -4.87
C SER A 10 -10.53 3.67 -5.83
N GLU A 11 -11.63 4.34 -6.16
CA GLU A 11 -12.62 3.82 -7.11
C GLU A 11 -12.04 3.53 -8.49
N LYS A 12 -11.19 4.43 -9.01
CA LYS A 12 -10.49 4.22 -10.29
C LYS A 12 -9.57 3.00 -10.23
N LEU A 13 -8.87 2.78 -9.11
CA LEU A 13 -8.01 1.59 -8.92
C LEU A 13 -8.83 0.31 -8.85
N ARG A 14 -9.96 0.33 -8.15
CA ARG A 14 -10.89 -0.79 -8.04
C ARG A 14 -11.46 -1.19 -9.40
N ARG A 15 -11.85 -0.20 -10.22
CA ARG A 15 -12.36 -0.42 -11.60
C ARG A 15 -11.27 -0.86 -12.58
N ASN A 16 -10.00 -0.66 -12.27
CA ASN A 16 -8.90 -1.06 -13.15
C ASN A 16 -8.74 -2.59 -13.16
N PRO A 17 -8.90 -3.28 -14.31
CA PRO A 17 -8.88 -4.74 -14.38
C PRO A 17 -7.51 -5.37 -14.03
N LYS A 18 -6.42 -4.59 -14.08
CA LYS A 18 -5.10 -5.06 -13.65
C LYS A 18 -4.97 -5.06 -12.12
N ARG A 19 -5.58 -4.07 -11.45
CA ARG A 19 -5.46 -3.85 -10.00
C ARG A 19 -6.59 -4.55 -9.22
N LYS A 20 -7.86 -4.32 -9.59
CA LYS A 20 -9.08 -4.93 -9.03
C LYS A 20 -9.27 -4.77 -7.51
N THR A 21 -8.64 -3.74 -6.93
CA THR A 21 -8.58 -3.48 -5.49
C THR A 21 -8.56 -1.97 -5.27
N GLY A 22 -9.22 -1.47 -4.23
CA GLY A 22 -9.15 -0.09 -3.77
C GLY A 22 -8.29 0.06 -2.52
N PHE A 23 -8.14 1.29 -2.05
CA PHE A 23 -7.37 1.62 -0.85
C PHE A 23 -8.04 1.17 0.45
N GLU A 24 -9.37 1.08 0.48
CA GLU A 24 -10.12 0.53 1.62
C GLU A 24 -9.69 -0.91 1.90
N GLU A 25 -9.49 -1.72 0.86
CA GLU A 25 -8.98 -3.07 0.98
C GLU A 25 -7.47 -3.13 1.23
N ALA A 26 -6.73 -2.10 0.83
CA ALA A 26 -5.27 -2.08 0.96
C ALA A 26 -4.80 -2.01 2.41
N ALA A 27 -5.63 -1.50 3.32
CA ALA A 27 -5.36 -1.50 4.75
C ALA A 27 -5.10 -2.91 5.32
N GLU A 28 -5.66 -3.96 4.69
CA GLU A 28 -5.44 -5.37 5.08
C GLU A 28 -3.95 -5.76 5.09
N ILE A 29 -3.10 -5.11 4.29
CA ILE A 29 -1.66 -5.40 4.25
C ILE A 29 -1.03 -5.36 5.65
N TRP A 30 -1.41 -4.38 6.47
CA TRP A 30 -0.84 -4.19 7.81
C TRP A 30 -1.44 -5.13 8.87
N GLU A 31 -2.40 -5.97 8.50
CA GLU A 31 -2.96 -7.02 9.37
C GLU A 31 -2.18 -8.35 9.28
N HIS A 32 -1.27 -8.47 8.30
CA HIS A 32 -0.45 -9.65 8.04
C HIS A 32 1.03 -9.30 8.06
N PRO A 33 1.95 -10.28 8.11
CA PRO A 33 3.36 -10.02 7.89
C PRO A 33 3.57 -9.32 6.54
N TYR A 34 4.29 -8.19 6.56
CA TYR A 34 4.57 -7.37 5.41
C TYR A 34 6.05 -7.02 5.34
N TYR A 35 6.52 -6.77 4.11
CA TYR A 35 7.83 -6.19 3.87
C TYR A 35 7.66 -4.71 3.53
N GLU A 36 8.54 -3.86 4.07
CA GLU A 36 8.51 -2.41 3.86
C GLU A 36 9.89 -1.88 3.47
N ASP A 37 9.94 -0.99 2.49
CA ASP A 37 11.13 -0.18 2.21
C ASP A 37 10.82 1.28 1.93
N GLN A 38 11.76 2.14 2.29
CA GLN A 38 11.74 3.55 1.91
C GLN A 38 12.09 3.69 0.42
N ARG A 39 11.31 4.54 -0.27
CA ARG A 39 11.41 4.78 -1.72
C ARG A 39 11.91 6.18 -2.05
N SER A 40 11.55 7.16 -1.25
CA SER A 40 11.88 8.57 -1.43
C SER A 40 11.86 9.25 -0.07
N ASP A 41 12.69 10.29 0.10
CA ASP A 41 12.78 11.06 1.34
C ASP A 41 12.06 12.41 1.24
N ASP A 42 11.80 12.91 0.02
CA ASP A 42 11.08 14.16 -0.24
C ASP A 42 10.10 14.05 -1.44
N PRO A 43 8.78 13.89 -1.20
CA PRO A 43 8.17 13.59 0.10
C PRO A 43 8.58 12.18 0.57
N GLU A 44 8.54 11.96 1.88
CA GLU A 44 8.85 10.65 2.47
C GLU A 44 7.82 9.61 2.00
N GLN A 45 8.28 8.66 1.19
CA GLN A 45 7.46 7.61 0.60
C GLN A 45 8.01 6.24 0.96
N PHE A 46 7.10 5.36 1.32
CA PHE A 46 7.37 3.96 1.60
C PHE A 46 6.61 3.08 0.63
N ARG A 47 7.21 1.92 0.32
CA ARG A 47 6.52 0.81 -0.32
C ARG A 47 6.33 -0.29 0.70
N VAL A 48 5.09 -0.72 0.85
CA VAL A 48 4.76 -1.95 1.57
C VAL A 48 4.35 -3.04 0.59
N ILE A 49 4.74 -4.28 0.88
CA ILE A 49 4.35 -5.50 0.14
C ILE A 49 3.70 -6.44 1.14
N GLY A 50 2.45 -6.84 0.89
CA GLY A 50 1.71 -7.72 1.79
C GLY A 50 0.43 -8.29 1.19
N TRP A 51 -0.29 -9.05 2.01
CA TRP A 51 -1.47 -9.79 1.58
C TRP A 51 -2.72 -8.91 1.57
N ILE A 52 -3.48 -9.01 0.49
CA ILE A 52 -4.85 -8.50 0.38
C ILE A 52 -5.70 -9.60 -0.23
N ARG A 53 -6.70 -10.11 0.51
CA ARG A 53 -7.65 -11.14 0.07
C ARG A 53 -6.94 -12.34 -0.59
N GLY A 54 -5.87 -12.83 0.03
CA GLY A 54 -5.12 -14.00 -0.44
C GLY A 54 -4.24 -13.77 -1.67
N ARG A 55 -3.87 -12.52 -1.99
CA ARG A 55 -2.87 -12.20 -3.02
C ARG A 55 -1.89 -11.13 -2.51
N LEU A 56 -0.64 -11.21 -2.94
CA LEU A 56 0.35 -10.17 -2.67
C LEU A 56 0.12 -8.93 -3.52
N TYR A 57 0.07 -7.79 -2.84
CA TYR A 57 -0.01 -6.46 -3.40
C TYR A 57 1.12 -5.59 -2.87
N SER A 58 1.50 -4.61 -3.69
CA SER A 58 2.44 -3.56 -3.33
C SER A 58 1.66 -2.26 -3.25
N VAL A 59 1.87 -1.49 -2.19
CA VAL A 59 1.24 -0.19 -1.95
C VAL A 59 2.33 0.83 -1.70
N ILE A 60 2.18 2.02 -2.28
CA ILE A 60 2.99 3.19 -1.93
C ILE A 60 2.14 4.06 -1.02
N TYR A 61 2.74 4.48 0.09
CA TYR A 61 2.15 5.45 1.01
C TYR A 61 3.17 6.51 1.41
N GLU A 62 2.66 7.64 1.87
CA GLU A 62 3.43 8.73 2.48
C GLU A 62 3.06 8.83 3.95
N LEU A 63 4.05 9.07 4.81
CA LEU A 63 3.79 9.44 6.21
C LEU A 63 3.46 10.93 6.26
N ARG A 64 2.29 11.27 6.81
CA ARG A 64 1.81 12.64 6.93
C ARG A 64 1.23 12.87 8.32
N GLU A 65 1.10 14.13 8.72
CA GLU A 65 0.53 14.53 10.01
C GLU A 65 -0.60 15.54 9.81
N ASP A 66 -1.66 15.41 10.62
CA ASP A 66 -2.74 16.38 10.75
C ASP A 66 -2.98 16.72 12.24
N GLU A 67 -4.03 17.50 12.55
CA GLU A 67 -4.36 17.88 13.93
C GLU A 67 -4.65 16.68 14.86
N GLU A 68 -4.96 15.50 14.30
CA GLU A 68 -5.20 14.25 15.01
C GLU A 68 -3.96 13.34 15.06
N GLY A 69 -2.83 13.77 14.48
CA GLY A 69 -1.53 13.10 14.49
C GLY A 69 -1.15 12.42 13.16
N GLU A 70 -0.21 11.47 13.23
CA GLU A 70 0.33 10.80 12.05
C GLU A 70 -0.70 9.86 11.38
N TYR A 71 -0.70 9.84 10.05
CA TYR A 71 -1.51 8.97 9.22
C TYR A 71 -0.77 8.54 7.95
N TYR A 72 -1.19 7.40 7.40
CA TYR A 72 -0.62 6.88 6.16
C TYR A 72 -1.47 7.34 4.99
N HIS A 73 -0.90 8.18 4.13
CA HIS A 73 -1.56 8.62 2.92
C HIS A 73 -1.31 7.63 1.78
N LEU A 74 -2.31 6.84 1.40
CA LEU A 74 -2.15 5.81 0.37
C LEU A 74 -2.13 6.43 -1.03
N VAL A 75 -0.99 6.32 -1.71
CA VAL A 75 -0.74 6.96 -3.00
C VAL A 75 -1.16 6.06 -4.16
N THR A 76 -0.78 4.77 -4.16
CA THR A 76 -1.08 3.86 -5.28
C THR A 76 -0.91 2.40 -4.84
N LEU A 77 -1.57 1.47 -5.53
CA LEU A 77 -1.42 0.03 -5.30
C LEU A 77 -1.38 -0.78 -6.59
N TRP A 78 -0.67 -1.90 -6.60
CA TRP A 78 -0.71 -2.87 -7.71
C TRP A 78 -0.50 -4.29 -7.18
N LYS A 79 -0.85 -5.29 -7.99
CA LYS A 79 -0.51 -6.68 -7.69
C LYS A 79 1.00 -6.83 -7.73
N SER A 80 1.61 -7.38 -6.68
CA SER A 80 3.06 -7.49 -6.60
C SER A 80 3.63 -8.24 -7.79
N THR A 81 4.68 -7.66 -8.38
CA THR A 81 5.44 -8.29 -9.46
C THR A 81 6.19 -9.53 -8.94
N GLY A 82 6.71 -10.36 -9.86
CA GLY A 82 7.50 -11.53 -9.45
C GLY A 82 8.75 -11.17 -8.62
N GLN A 83 9.37 -10.02 -8.88
CA GLN A 83 10.50 -9.52 -8.08
C GLN A 83 10.07 -9.08 -6.68
N GLU A 84 8.91 -8.41 -6.58
CA GLU A 84 8.35 -7.96 -5.31
C GLU A 84 7.90 -9.12 -4.42
N LYS A 85 7.33 -10.18 -5.01
CA LYS A 85 7.02 -11.40 -4.26
C LYS A 85 8.27 -12.07 -3.70
N LYS A 86 9.33 -12.17 -4.51
CA LYS A 86 10.62 -12.69 -4.03
C LYS A 86 11.23 -11.80 -2.95
N LEU A 87 11.01 -10.49 -3.01
CA LEU A 87 11.49 -9.55 -2.00
C LEU A 87 10.75 -9.77 -0.67
N TYR A 88 9.43 -9.92 -0.72
CA TYR A 88 8.61 -10.32 0.42
C TYR A 88 9.08 -11.64 1.03
N GLU A 89 9.22 -12.69 0.22
CA GLU A 89 9.63 -14.05 0.66
C GLU A 89 11.05 -14.13 1.26
N ARG A 90 11.93 -13.18 0.93
CA ARG A 90 13.32 -13.18 1.42
C ARG A 90 13.50 -12.42 2.73
N ASN A 91 12.55 -11.56 3.08
CA ASN A 91 12.65 -10.65 4.22
C ASN A 91 11.55 -10.91 5.27
N LEU A 92 10.85 -12.04 5.16
CA LEU A 92 9.88 -12.58 6.11
C LEU A 92 10.23 -14.04 6.39
#